data_AF-A0A358I1J3-F1
#
_entry.id   AF-A0A358I1J3-F1
#
_cell.length_a   1.000
_cell.length_b   1.000
_cell.length_c   1.000
_cell.angle_alpha   90.00
_cell.angle_beta   90.00
_cell.angle_gamma   90.00
#
_symmetry.space_group_name_H-M   'P 1'
#
loop_
_entity.id
_entity.type
_entity.pdbx_description
1 polymer ?
#
loop_
_entity_poly.entity_id
_entity_poly.type
_entity_poly.pdbx_seq_one_letter_code
_entity_poly.pdbx_strand_id
1 'polypeptide(L)'
;MNPMEPNQPLGAAKEGRTGSTIGIIIVVIVLILVGLYFWGERLRNGEAVDSVTNTLQEQSVSDELDDIETDLDATMIEELDSDLEAALIESP
;
A
#
# COMPACT_ATOMS: atom_id res chain seq x y z
N MET A 1 20.66 -72.24 30.15
CA MET A 1 20.14 -71.41 29.03
C MET A 1 19.77 -70.07 29.62
N ASN A 2 20.39 -68.98 29.16
CA ASN A 2 20.01 -67.65 29.62
C ASN A 2 18.72 -67.20 28.93
N PRO A 3 17.76 -66.59 29.66
CA PRO A 3 16.57 -66.04 29.05
C PRO A 3 16.96 -64.84 28.16
N MET A 4 16.44 -64.79 26.93
CA MET A 4 16.55 -63.61 26.07
C MET A 4 15.61 -62.55 26.61
N GLU A 5 16.15 -61.37 26.95
CA GLU A 5 15.31 -60.22 27.26
C GLU A 5 14.63 -59.71 25.98
N PRO A 6 13.32 -59.40 26.03
CA PRO A 6 12.63 -58.82 24.89
C PRO A 6 13.19 -57.43 24.59
N ASN A 7 13.75 -57.28 23.39
CA ASN A 7 14.15 -56.01 22.81
C ASN A 7 12.91 -55.13 22.62
N GLN A 8 12.78 -54.09 23.45
CA GLN A 8 11.71 -53.10 23.29
C GLN A 8 11.88 -52.35 21.96
N PRO A 9 10.78 -52.05 21.24
CA PRO A 9 10.86 -51.23 20.04
C PRO A 9 11.39 -49.86 20.43
N LEU A 10 12.49 -49.46 19.79
CA LEU A 10 13.08 -48.14 19.90
C LEU A 10 11.97 -47.12 19.61
N GLY A 11 11.61 -46.35 20.64
CA GLY A 11 10.39 -45.54 20.66
C GLY A 11 10.23 -44.72 19.38
N ALA A 12 9.04 -44.78 18.78
CA ALA A 12 8.66 -43.88 17.71
C ALA A 12 8.78 -42.45 18.24
N ALA A 13 9.81 -41.73 17.80
CA ALA A 13 9.99 -40.33 18.12
C ALA A 13 8.76 -39.57 17.60
N LYS A 14 7.94 -39.03 18.51
CA LYS A 14 6.85 -38.13 18.16
C LYS A 14 7.49 -36.86 17.58
N GLU A 15 7.41 -36.74 16.27
CA GLU A 15 7.84 -35.57 15.53
C GLU A 15 6.90 -34.39 15.90
N GLY A 16 7.45 -33.39 16.59
CA GLY A 16 6.69 -32.24 17.03
C GLY A 16 6.31 -31.34 15.85
N ARG A 17 5.00 -31.05 15.71
CA ARG A 17 4.40 -30.19 14.66
C ARG A 17 4.81 -28.70 14.74
N THR A 18 5.80 -28.39 15.56
CA THR A 18 6.26 -27.04 15.92
C THR A 18 6.82 -26.25 14.71
N GLY A 19 7.35 -26.93 13.69
CA GLY A 19 7.91 -26.27 12.49
C GLY A 19 6.88 -25.48 11.67
N SER A 20 5.64 -25.97 11.56
CA SER A 20 4.59 -25.22 10.86
C SER A 20 4.14 -24.00 11.67
N THR A 21 4.16 -24.11 13.00
CA THR A 21 3.80 -23.01 13.91
C THR A 21 4.84 -21.88 13.85
N ILE A 22 6.13 -22.21 13.82
CA ILE A 22 7.16 -21.18 13.71
C ILE A 22 7.12 -20.48 12.34
N GLY A 23 6.83 -21.24 11.26
CA GLY A 23 6.69 -20.69 9.92
C GLY A 23 5.55 -19.69 9.80
N ILE A 24 4.37 -20.00 10.32
CA ILE A 24 3.22 -19.08 10.25
C ILE A 24 3.47 -17.81 11.06
N ILE A 25 4.17 -17.89 12.20
CA ILE A 25 4.51 -16.71 13.01
C ILE A 25 5.36 -15.73 12.20
N ILE A 26 6.38 -16.22 11.48
CA ILE A 26 7.25 -15.38 10.66
C ILE A 26 6.44 -14.70 9.55
N VAL A 27 5.56 -15.43 8.86
CA VAL A 27 4.71 -14.88 7.80
C VAL A 27 3.79 -13.78 8.36
N VAL A 28 3.17 -14.00 9.51
CA VAL A 28 2.30 -13.01 10.17
C VAL A 28 3.08 -11.73 10.52
N ILE A 29 4.30 -11.86 11.05
CA ILE A 29 5.14 -10.70 11.37
C ILE A 29 5.46 -9.89 10.11
N VAL A 30 5.86 -10.56 9.02
CA VAL A 30 6.15 -9.89 7.74
C VAL A 30 4.92 -9.17 7.20
N LEU A 31 3.74 -9.81 7.23
CA LEU A 31 2.48 -9.19 6.79
C LEU A 31 2.12 -7.94 7.61
N ILE A 32 2.33 -7.99 8.93
CA ILE A 32 2.10 -6.83 9.80
C ILE A 32 3.08 -5.70 9.45
N LEU A 33 4.36 -6.01 9.23
CA LEU A 33 5.36 -5.00 8.86
C LEU A 33 5.05 -4.35 7.51
N VAL A 34 4.69 -5.15 6.49
CA VAL A 34 4.28 -4.64 5.18
C VAL A 34 3.00 -3.80 5.29
N GLY A 35 2.01 -4.28 6.04
CA GLY A 35 0.76 -3.57 6.27
C GLY A 35 0.96 -2.23 7.00
N LEU A 36 1.77 -2.21 8.06
CA LEU A 36 2.09 -0.99 8.81
C LEU A 36 2.98 -0.03 8.00
N TYR A 37 3.89 -0.54 7.18
CA TYR A 37 4.68 0.27 6.26
C TYR A 37 3.78 0.97 5.24
N PHE A 38 2.90 0.21 4.56
CA PHE A 38 1.97 0.75 3.57
C PHE A 38 0.94 1.70 4.18
N TRP A 39 0.38 1.35 5.35
CA TRP A 39 -0.58 2.20 6.07
C TRP A 39 0.08 3.49 6.58
N GLY A 40 1.32 3.38 7.09
CA GLY A 40 2.11 4.53 7.52
C GLY A 40 2.49 5.45 6.37
N GLU A 41 2.77 4.91 5.19
CA GLU A 41 3.00 5.67 3.95
C GLU A 41 1.76 6.47 3.55
N ARG A 42 0.57 5.86 3.59
CA ARG A 42 -0.71 6.55 3.26
C ARG A 42 -1.05 7.67 4.24
N LEU A 43 -0.73 7.50 5.53
CA LEU A 43 -0.93 8.56 6.54
C LEU A 43 0.09 9.68 6.42
N ARG A 44 1.33 9.36 6.04
CA ARG A 44 2.43 10.34 5.92
C ARG A 44 2.37 11.12 4.63
N ASN A 45 1.97 10.47 3.54
CA ASN A 45 1.69 11.08 2.24
C ASN A 45 0.22 11.46 2.17
N GLY A 46 -0.31 11.99 3.29
CA GLY A 46 -1.72 12.31 3.50
C GLY A 46 -2.30 12.86 2.22
N GLU A 47 -3.36 12.21 1.74
CA GLU A 47 -3.99 12.40 0.44
C GLU A 47 -3.37 13.56 -0.32
N ALA A 48 -2.38 13.25 -1.15
CA ALA A 48 -2.12 14.06 -2.33
C ALA A 48 -3.40 13.96 -3.17
N VAL A 49 -4.45 14.67 -2.73
CA VAL A 49 -5.39 15.30 -3.63
C VAL A 49 -4.47 16.18 -4.43
N ASP A 50 -4.17 15.66 -5.62
CA ASP A 50 -3.51 16.33 -6.71
C ASP A 50 -3.76 17.84 -6.60
N SER A 51 -2.68 18.61 -6.40
CA SER A 51 -2.76 20.03 -6.07
C SER A 51 -3.59 20.79 -7.09
N VAL A 52 -3.53 20.32 -8.35
CA VAL A 52 -4.32 20.77 -9.49
C VAL A 52 -5.82 20.54 -9.28
N THR A 53 -6.22 19.38 -8.78
CA THR A 53 -7.64 19.07 -8.51
C THR A 53 -8.22 19.97 -7.40
N ASN A 54 -7.43 20.35 -6.39
CA ASN A 54 -7.87 21.31 -5.37
C ASN A 54 -8.01 22.73 -5.93
N THR A 55 -7.09 23.18 -6.80
CA THR A 55 -7.17 24.51 -7.42
C THR A 55 -8.37 24.63 -8.35
N LEU A 56 -8.70 23.56 -9.09
CA LEU A 56 -9.90 23.50 -9.92
C LEU A 56 -11.20 23.51 -9.10
N GLN A 57 -11.17 23.04 -7.85
CA GLN A 57 -12.33 23.02 -6.96
C GLN A 57 -12.58 24.36 -6.25
N GLU A 58 -11.57 25.23 -6.19
CA GLU A 58 -11.67 26.59 -5.62
C GLU A 58 -12.21 27.64 -6.62
N GLN A 59 -12.57 27.25 -7.84
CA GLN A 59 -13.19 28.16 -8.81
C GLN A 59 -14.49 28.76 -8.27
N SER A 60 -14.71 30.03 -8.59
CA SER A 60 -15.91 30.75 -8.17
C SER A 60 -17.17 30.23 -8.89
N VAL A 61 -18.34 30.37 -8.23
CA VAL A 61 -19.66 30.02 -8.81
C VAL A 61 -20.36 31.23 -9.45
N SER A 62 -19.63 32.33 -9.59
CA SER A 62 -20.13 33.60 -10.12
C SER A 62 -20.22 33.58 -11.64
N ASP A 63 -21.26 34.21 -12.19
CA ASP A 63 -21.45 34.40 -13.64
C ASP A 63 -21.03 35.82 -14.09
N GLU A 64 -20.49 36.63 -13.17
CA GLU A 64 -19.95 37.95 -13.45
C GLU A 64 -18.65 37.85 -14.28
N LEU A 65 -18.51 38.76 -15.26
CA LEU A 65 -17.41 38.72 -16.23
C LEU A 65 -16.02 38.84 -15.57
N ASP A 66 -15.88 39.74 -14.59
CA ASP A 66 -14.62 39.96 -13.87
C ASP A 66 -14.20 38.72 -13.05
N ASP A 67 -15.17 37.96 -12.54
CA ASP A 67 -14.91 36.76 -11.76
C ASP A 67 -14.47 35.60 -12.67
N ILE A 68 -15.07 35.48 -13.87
CA ILE A 68 -14.67 34.50 -14.89
C ILE A 68 -13.23 34.76 -15.38
N GLU A 69 -12.86 36.02 -15.62
CA GLU A 69 -11.48 36.36 -16.02
C GLU A 69 -10.48 36.00 -14.90
N THR A 70 -10.84 36.25 -13.65
CA THR A 70 -10.02 35.90 -12.48
C THR A 70 -9.87 34.38 -12.34
N ASP A 71 -10.95 33.61 -12.51
CA ASP A 71 -10.92 32.15 -12.43
C ASP A 71 -10.11 31.51 -13.56
N LEU A 72 -10.17 32.08 -14.76
CA LEU A 72 -9.37 31.64 -15.91
C LEU A 72 -7.88 31.92 -15.71
N ASP A 73 -7.51 33.10 -15.19
CA ASP A 73 -6.12 33.43 -14.84
C ASP A 73 -5.58 32.55 -13.72
N ALA A 74 -6.43 32.16 -12.76
CA ALA A 74 -6.08 31.24 -11.68
C ALA A 74 -5.98 29.78 -12.14
N THR A 75 -6.58 29.44 -13.29
CA THR A 75 -6.49 28.09 -13.84
C THR A 75 -5.11 27.89 -14.49
N MET A 76 -4.27 27.05 -13.89
CA MET A 76 -2.89 26.80 -14.34
C MET A 76 -2.84 25.89 -15.59
N ILE A 77 -3.35 26.39 -16.73
CA ILE A 77 -3.44 25.67 -18.01
C ILE A 77 -2.07 25.12 -18.48
N GLU A 78 -1.00 25.84 -18.18
CA GLU A 78 0.38 25.46 -18.56
C GLU A 78 0.86 24.20 -17.84
N GLU A 79 0.40 23.97 -16.61
CA GLU A 79 0.75 22.78 -15.82
C GLU A 79 -0.07 21.56 -16.29
N LEU A 80 -1.32 21.79 -16.73
CA LEU A 80 -2.19 20.77 -17.30
C LEU A 80 -1.63 20.17 -18.61
N ASP A 81 -0.96 20.96 -19.45
CA ASP A 81 -0.37 20.47 -20.70
C ASP A 81 0.78 19.49 -20.44
N SER A 82 1.64 19.82 -19.48
CA SER A 82 2.74 18.94 -19.07
C SER A 82 2.25 17.63 -18.42
N ASP A 83 1.18 17.69 -17.62
CA ASP A 83 0.61 16.51 -16.97
C ASP A 83 -0.11 15.61 -17.98
N LEU A 84 -0.81 16.20 -18.95
CA LEU A 84 -1.46 15.46 -20.02
C LEU A 84 -0.44 14.75 -20.92
N GLU A 85 0.66 15.42 -21.26
CA GLU A 85 1.76 14.82 -22.02
C GLU A 85 2.42 13.67 -21.23
N ALA A 86 2.67 13.86 -19.93
CA ALA A 86 3.18 12.82 -19.05
C ALA A 86 2.23 11.60 -18.95
N ALA A 87 0.91 11.84 -18.79
CA ALA A 87 -0.09 10.79 -18.72
C ALA A 87 -0.25 10.01 -20.04
N LEU A 88 -0.09 10.67 -21.19
CA LEU A 88 -0.12 10.03 -22.50
C LEU A 88 1.14 9.19 -22.76
N ILE A 89 2.31 9.63 -22.27
CA ILE A 89 3.58 8.90 -22.38
C ILE A 89 3.62 7.68 -21.43
N GLU A 90 2.94 7.73 -20.29
CA GLU A 90 2.91 6.64 -19.29
C GLU A 90 1.83 5.57 -19.56
N SER A 91 0.98 5.73 -20.58
CA SER A 91 0.01 4.70 -20.98
C SER A 91 0.70 3.53 -21.73
N PRO A 92 0.51 2.25 -21.31
CA PRO A 92 1.15 1.08 -21.92
C PRO A 92 0.56 0.67 -23.29
#